data_AF-A0A853K728-F1
#
_entry.id   AF-A0A853K728-F1
#
_cell.length_a   1.000
_cell.length_b   1.000
_cell.length_c   1.000
_cell.angle_alpha   90.00
_cell.angle_beta   90.00
_cell.angle_gamma   90.00
#
_symmetry.space_group_name_H-M   'P 1'
#
loop_
_entity.id
_entity.type
_entity.pdbx_description
1 polymer ?
#
loop_
_entity_poly.entity_id
_entity_poly.type
_entity_poly.pdbx_seq_one_letter_code
_entity_poly.pdbx_strand_id
1 'polypeptide(L)'
;MSATYLSELLADLDRYDVAVNVISKSGTTTEPALAFRFLQAYMEKRYGKEDAATRIVATTDRANGALVAMARASAYATFVIPDDVGGRYSVLTPVGLFPLAVAGVDIDALLAGARRAKQELSESDVSKNDAYAYAALRNILLRKGCAIEAFVSYEPGIHYIAEWWKQLFGESEGKDGRGLFPTSLDFSTDLHSMGQYVQEGARILFESVVRVKSPRHALTIPELASDADGLNYLAGQSVQHVNDTALRATMLAHEDGRVPQVLFEMDDMSEQSLGYLFYFFELSCAISGYLLGVNPFDQPGVEAYKKNMFALLGKPGFEAERARLLSAREETRNARE
;
A
#
# COMPACT_ATOMS: atom_id res chain seq x y z
N MET A 1 -13.09 -2.67 9.48
CA MET A 1 -13.72 -3.99 9.76
C MET A 1 -15.22 -3.85 9.66
N SER A 2 -15.88 -4.65 8.82
CA SER A 2 -17.33 -4.61 8.60
C SER A 2 -17.93 -5.98 8.90
N ALA A 3 -19.01 -6.02 9.67
CA ALA A 3 -19.75 -7.25 9.94
C ALA A 3 -20.29 -7.86 8.63
N THR A 4 -20.84 -7.02 7.75
CA THR A 4 -21.32 -7.43 6.41
C THR A 4 -20.22 -8.13 5.63
N TYR A 5 -19.04 -7.50 5.50
CA TYR A 5 -17.91 -8.08 4.77
C TYR A 5 -17.49 -9.44 5.33
N LEU A 6 -17.36 -9.56 6.65
CA LEU A 6 -16.92 -10.82 7.26
C LEU A 6 -17.98 -11.92 7.14
N SER A 7 -19.26 -11.58 7.26
CA SER A 7 -20.36 -12.53 7.05
C SER A 7 -20.42 -13.03 5.61
N GLU A 8 -20.28 -12.13 4.64
CA GLU A 8 -20.25 -12.49 3.21
C GLU A 8 -19.03 -13.34 2.88
N LEU A 9 -17.84 -12.97 3.40
CA LEU A 9 -16.63 -13.77 3.24
C LEU A 9 -16.83 -15.18 3.79
N LEU A 10 -17.28 -15.32 5.04
CA LEU A 10 -17.48 -16.64 5.67
C LEU A 10 -18.48 -17.51 4.90
N ALA A 11 -19.53 -16.91 4.33
CA ALA A 11 -20.48 -17.62 3.49
C ALA A 11 -19.85 -18.06 2.15
N ASP A 12 -19.00 -17.24 1.55
CA ASP A 12 -18.32 -17.57 0.29
C ASP A 12 -17.24 -18.65 0.47
N LEU A 13 -16.56 -18.68 1.63
CA LEU A 13 -15.56 -19.71 1.95
C LEU A 13 -16.12 -21.14 1.88
N ASP A 14 -17.44 -21.34 2.04
CA ASP A 14 -18.03 -22.67 2.00
C ASP A 14 -17.86 -23.38 0.65
N ARG A 15 -17.65 -22.59 -0.42
CA ARG A 15 -17.49 -23.04 -1.80
C ARG A 15 -16.09 -23.59 -2.11
N TYR A 16 -15.14 -23.41 -1.19
CA TYR A 16 -13.72 -23.70 -1.43
C TYR A 16 -13.15 -24.58 -0.32
N ASP A 17 -12.05 -25.26 -0.63
CA ASP A 17 -11.12 -25.72 0.40
C ASP A 17 -10.10 -24.64 0.69
N VAL A 18 -9.97 -24.29 1.97
CA VAL A 18 -9.28 -23.06 2.37
C VAL A 18 -8.18 -23.32 3.39
N ALA A 19 -7.22 -22.40 3.42
CA ALA A 19 -6.17 -22.28 4.43
C ALA A 19 -6.15 -20.82 4.90
N VAL A 20 -5.60 -20.57 6.09
CA VAL A 20 -5.55 -19.24 6.72
C VAL A 20 -4.11 -18.86 7.01
N ASN A 21 -3.65 -17.75 6.45
CA ASN A 21 -2.43 -17.08 6.90
C ASN A 21 -2.81 -15.89 7.79
N VAL A 22 -2.58 -16.01 9.09
CA VAL A 22 -2.79 -14.91 10.05
C VAL A 22 -1.49 -14.17 10.28
N ILE A 23 -1.49 -12.86 10.00
CA ILE A 23 -0.29 -12.02 10.08
C ILE A 23 -0.49 -10.92 11.12
N SER A 24 0.30 -10.93 12.18
CA SER A 24 0.34 -9.86 13.17
C SER A 24 1.58 -10.00 14.05
N LYS A 25 2.43 -8.96 14.12
CA LYS A 25 3.63 -9.00 14.96
C LYS A 25 3.28 -9.19 16.44
N SER A 26 2.31 -8.45 16.96
CA SER A 26 1.90 -8.54 18.38
C SER A 26 0.85 -9.62 18.66
N GLY A 27 0.07 -10.02 17.64
CA GLY A 27 -1.13 -10.83 17.80
C GLY A 27 -2.29 -10.12 18.52
N THR A 28 -2.17 -8.82 18.78
CA THR A 28 -3.16 -8.05 19.56
C THR A 28 -3.73 -6.84 18.81
N THR A 29 -3.29 -6.62 17.56
CA THR A 29 -3.95 -5.67 16.66
C THR A 29 -5.42 -6.10 16.51
N THR A 30 -6.34 -5.19 16.80
CA THR A 30 -7.75 -5.53 17.09
C THR A 30 -8.42 -6.20 15.90
N GLU A 31 -8.20 -5.65 14.72
CA GLU A 31 -8.82 -6.06 13.47
C GLU A 31 -8.40 -7.49 13.05
N PRO A 32 -7.10 -7.81 12.86
CA PRO A 32 -6.72 -9.18 12.52
C PRO A 32 -7.02 -10.17 13.66
N ALA A 33 -6.90 -9.79 14.93
CA ALA A 33 -7.19 -10.69 16.05
C ALA A 33 -8.68 -11.08 16.11
N LEU A 34 -9.58 -10.12 15.87
CA LEU A 34 -11.01 -10.39 15.84
C LEU A 34 -11.42 -11.20 14.60
N ALA A 35 -10.90 -10.87 13.41
CA ALA A 35 -11.15 -11.67 12.21
C ALA A 35 -10.64 -13.11 12.38
N PHE A 36 -9.47 -13.29 12.97
CA PHE A 36 -8.91 -14.62 13.22
C PHE A 36 -9.76 -15.45 14.18
N ARG A 37 -10.41 -14.86 15.18
CA ARG A 37 -11.35 -15.61 16.05
C ARG A 37 -12.48 -16.25 15.25
N PHE A 38 -13.07 -15.52 14.30
CA PHE A 38 -14.12 -16.05 13.45
C PHE A 38 -13.60 -17.11 12.48
N LEU A 39 -12.46 -16.84 11.84
CA LEU A 39 -11.86 -17.78 10.90
C LEU A 39 -11.38 -19.06 11.59
N GLN A 40 -10.76 -18.96 12.76
CA GLN A 40 -10.35 -20.13 13.56
C GLN A 40 -11.56 -20.99 13.92
N ALA A 41 -12.63 -20.39 14.43
CA ALA A 41 -13.87 -21.12 14.75
C ALA A 41 -14.50 -21.77 13.50
N TYR A 42 -14.50 -21.07 12.37
CA TYR A 42 -14.94 -21.62 11.09
C TYR A 42 -14.10 -22.84 10.66
N MET A 43 -12.77 -22.71 10.69
CA MET A 43 -11.83 -23.76 10.31
C MET A 43 -11.99 -24.99 11.20
N GLU A 44 -12.05 -24.82 12.53
CA GLU A 44 -12.24 -25.93 13.47
C GLU A 44 -13.60 -26.61 13.32
N LYS A 45 -14.66 -25.85 13.02
CA LYS A 45 -15.99 -26.40 12.76
C LYS A 45 -16.02 -27.23 11.47
N ARG A 46 -15.33 -26.79 10.42
CA ARG A 46 -15.34 -27.41 9.09
C ARG A 46 -14.42 -28.62 9.00
N TYR A 47 -13.19 -28.48 9.51
CA TYR A 47 -12.12 -29.46 9.32
C TYR A 47 -11.81 -30.29 10.58
N GLY A 48 -12.31 -29.87 11.74
CA GLY A 48 -11.87 -30.41 13.03
C GLY A 48 -10.54 -29.78 13.46
N LYS A 49 -10.27 -29.82 14.78
CA LYS A 49 -9.15 -29.06 15.38
C LYS A 49 -7.78 -29.45 14.84
N GLU A 50 -7.52 -30.74 14.66
CA GLU A 50 -6.23 -31.27 14.21
C GLU A 50 -5.96 -30.92 12.74
N ASP A 51 -6.94 -31.14 11.84
CA ASP A 51 -6.77 -30.81 10.41
C ASP A 51 -6.73 -29.29 10.20
N ALA A 52 -7.57 -28.53 10.91
CA ALA A 52 -7.54 -27.07 10.88
C ALA A 52 -6.16 -26.51 11.25
N ALA A 53 -5.46 -27.11 12.22
CA ALA A 53 -4.12 -26.68 12.61
C ALA A 53 -3.09 -26.82 11.49
N THR A 54 -3.21 -27.83 10.62
CA THR A 54 -2.33 -28.00 9.46
C THR A 54 -2.60 -26.99 8.34
N ARG A 55 -3.78 -26.34 8.38
CA ARG A 55 -4.25 -25.35 7.40
C ARG A 55 -4.09 -23.91 7.87
N ILE A 56 -3.58 -23.70 9.09
CA ILE A 56 -3.34 -22.38 9.65
C ILE A 56 -1.84 -22.12 9.71
N VAL A 57 -1.44 -21.00 9.13
CA VAL A 57 -0.08 -20.46 9.18
C VAL A 57 -0.10 -19.14 9.92
N ALA A 58 0.82 -18.95 10.86
CA ALA A 58 0.95 -17.72 11.62
C ALA A 58 2.26 -17.00 11.30
N THR A 59 2.18 -15.79 10.78
CA THR A 59 3.34 -14.91 10.54
C THR A 59 3.39 -13.84 11.63
N THR A 60 4.31 -13.98 12.58
CA THR A 60 4.30 -13.22 13.86
C THR A 60 5.72 -12.97 14.38
N ASP A 61 5.86 -12.27 15.51
CA ASP A 61 7.13 -12.13 16.24
C ASP A 61 7.80 -13.49 16.51
N ARG A 62 9.14 -13.50 16.67
CA ARG A 62 9.93 -14.72 16.88
C ARG A 62 9.54 -15.46 18.16
N ALA A 63 9.22 -14.75 19.23
CA ALA A 63 9.10 -15.33 20.56
C ALA A 63 7.98 -14.77 21.44
N ASN A 64 7.52 -13.54 21.17
CA ASN A 64 6.64 -12.79 22.04
C ASN A 64 5.26 -12.55 21.42
N GLY A 65 4.28 -12.20 22.24
CA GLY A 65 2.95 -11.81 21.76
C GLY A 65 1.91 -12.94 21.74
N ALA A 66 0.65 -12.54 21.63
CA ALA A 66 -0.48 -13.45 21.78
C ALA A 66 -0.54 -14.49 20.66
N LEU A 67 -0.17 -14.11 19.43
CA LEU A 67 -0.22 -15.01 18.27
C LEU A 67 0.86 -16.09 18.34
N VAL A 68 2.05 -15.79 18.91
CA VAL A 68 3.07 -16.81 19.18
C VAL A 68 2.57 -17.85 20.17
N ALA A 69 1.93 -17.41 21.26
CA ALA A 69 1.36 -18.33 22.26
C ALA A 69 0.26 -19.21 21.64
N MET A 70 -0.63 -18.64 20.83
CA MET A 70 -1.68 -19.38 20.12
C MET A 70 -1.10 -20.40 19.13
N ALA A 71 -0.11 -19.98 18.32
CA ALA A 71 0.52 -20.86 17.34
C ALA A 71 1.24 -22.05 18.01
N ARG A 72 1.92 -21.82 19.13
CA ARG A 72 2.56 -22.90 19.91
C ARG A 72 1.53 -23.86 20.52
N ALA A 73 0.45 -23.33 21.10
CA ALA A 73 -0.57 -24.15 21.75
C ALA A 73 -1.33 -25.05 20.76
N SER A 74 -1.51 -24.58 19.53
CA SER A 74 -2.24 -25.30 18.47
C SER A 74 -1.34 -25.93 17.41
N ALA A 75 -0.01 -25.87 17.58
CA ALA A 75 0.99 -26.39 16.65
C ALA A 75 0.84 -25.88 15.19
N TYR A 76 0.50 -24.61 15.01
CA TYR A 76 0.44 -23.98 13.68
C TYR A 76 1.85 -23.84 13.10
N ALA A 77 1.96 -23.89 11.76
CA ALA A 77 3.19 -23.50 11.09
C ALA A 77 3.45 -22.01 11.30
N THR A 78 4.70 -21.60 11.53
CA THR A 78 5.04 -20.21 11.83
C THR A 78 6.13 -19.65 10.94
N PHE A 79 5.96 -18.38 10.53
CA PHE A 79 7.01 -17.54 9.98
C PHE A 79 7.30 -16.35 10.89
N VAL A 80 8.52 -15.82 10.80
CA VAL A 80 8.99 -14.73 11.66
C VAL A 80 8.93 -13.39 10.94
N ILE A 81 8.31 -12.41 11.59
CA ILE A 81 8.48 -10.98 11.27
C ILE A 81 9.73 -10.49 12.02
N PRO A 82 10.78 -10.02 11.33
CA PRO A 82 11.98 -9.54 12.00
C PRO A 82 11.71 -8.40 13.00
N ASP A 83 12.47 -8.37 14.10
CA ASP A 83 12.26 -7.42 15.19
C ASP A 83 12.56 -5.98 14.77
N ASP A 84 13.56 -5.82 13.90
CA ASP A 84 14.07 -4.56 13.34
C ASP A 84 13.36 -4.11 12.05
N VAL A 85 12.36 -4.86 11.57
CA VAL A 85 11.56 -4.47 10.40
C VAL A 85 10.17 -4.02 10.85
N GLY A 86 9.84 -2.76 10.54
CA GLY A 86 8.52 -2.17 10.75
C GLY A 86 7.50 -2.69 9.73
N GLY A 87 6.20 -2.63 10.08
CA GLY A 87 5.12 -3.21 9.26
C GLY A 87 5.11 -2.72 7.80
N ARG A 88 5.21 -1.41 7.58
CA ARG A 88 5.23 -0.81 6.23
C ARG A 88 6.48 -1.09 5.39
N TYR A 89 7.52 -1.67 6.00
CA TYR A 89 8.77 -2.10 5.36
C TYR A 89 8.89 -3.64 5.28
N SER A 90 7.80 -4.37 5.53
CA SER A 90 7.84 -5.83 5.72
C SER A 90 7.45 -6.64 4.48
N VAL A 91 7.15 -6.01 3.34
CA VAL A 91 6.65 -6.70 2.14
C VAL A 91 7.63 -7.75 1.61
N LEU A 92 8.94 -7.51 1.73
CA LEU A 92 10.00 -8.45 1.35
C LEU A 92 10.40 -9.44 2.46
N THR A 93 9.61 -9.53 3.53
CA THR A 93 9.73 -10.54 4.59
C THR A 93 8.64 -11.61 4.41
N PRO A 94 8.55 -12.66 5.25
CA PRO A 94 7.46 -13.63 5.16
C PRO A 94 6.04 -13.03 5.19
N VAL A 95 5.88 -11.80 5.68
CA VAL A 95 4.61 -11.04 5.60
C VAL A 95 4.08 -10.98 4.16
N GLY A 96 4.91 -10.58 3.20
CA GLY A 96 4.53 -10.54 1.78
C GLY A 96 4.94 -11.79 1.01
N LEU A 97 6.12 -12.35 1.28
CA LEU A 97 6.67 -13.47 0.50
C LEU A 97 5.80 -14.72 0.58
N PHE A 98 5.27 -15.07 1.76
CA PHE A 98 4.46 -16.30 1.89
C PHE A 98 3.15 -16.22 1.09
N PRO A 99 2.29 -15.19 1.25
CA PRO A 99 1.07 -15.10 0.43
C PRO A 99 1.37 -14.94 -1.07
N LEU A 100 2.46 -14.28 -1.46
CA LEU A 100 2.88 -14.18 -2.87
C LEU A 100 3.27 -15.55 -3.44
N ALA A 101 4.05 -16.35 -2.71
CA ALA A 101 4.41 -17.71 -3.13
C ALA A 101 3.16 -18.60 -3.27
N VAL A 102 2.18 -18.47 -2.37
CA VAL A 102 0.89 -19.17 -2.48
C VAL A 102 0.11 -18.75 -3.74
N ALA A 103 0.21 -17.49 -4.16
CA ALA A 103 -0.39 -17.00 -5.40
C ALA A 103 0.37 -17.43 -6.68
N GLY A 104 1.48 -18.17 -6.55
CA GLY A 104 2.29 -18.63 -7.68
C GLY A 104 3.31 -17.61 -8.19
N VAL A 105 3.59 -16.56 -7.41
CA VAL A 105 4.60 -15.53 -7.75
C VAL A 105 6.00 -16.08 -7.49
N ASP A 106 6.93 -15.82 -8.42
CA ASP A 106 8.35 -16.15 -8.23
C ASP A 106 9.02 -15.20 -7.21
N ILE A 107 8.99 -15.62 -5.94
CA ILE A 107 9.55 -14.85 -4.84
C ILE A 107 11.09 -14.77 -4.88
N ASP A 108 11.77 -15.70 -5.55
CA ASP A 108 13.22 -15.67 -5.70
C ASP A 108 13.63 -14.59 -6.72
N ALA A 109 12.88 -14.47 -7.82
CA ALA A 109 13.01 -13.38 -8.78
C ALA A 109 12.68 -12.02 -8.14
N LEU A 110 11.63 -11.96 -7.31
CA LEU A 110 11.28 -10.76 -6.53
C LEU A 110 12.46 -10.32 -5.63
N LEU A 111 13.01 -11.24 -4.86
CA LEU A 111 14.16 -10.96 -4.00
C LEU A 111 15.44 -10.66 -4.80
N ALA A 112 15.61 -11.24 -5.98
CA ALA A 112 16.70 -10.88 -6.89
C ALA A 112 16.59 -9.43 -7.36
N GLY A 113 15.38 -8.95 -7.68
CA GLY A 113 15.09 -7.55 -7.99
C GLY A 113 15.48 -6.59 -6.87
N ALA A 114 15.04 -6.90 -5.64
CA ALA A 114 15.37 -6.09 -4.48
C ALA A 114 16.89 -6.07 -4.18
N ARG A 115 17.57 -7.22 -4.35
CA ARG A 115 19.04 -7.28 -4.21
C ARG A 115 19.76 -6.44 -5.25
N ARG A 116 19.26 -6.42 -6.50
CA ARG A 116 19.79 -5.55 -7.55
C ARG A 116 19.65 -4.08 -7.17
N ALA A 117 18.47 -3.65 -6.74
CA ALA A 117 18.24 -2.28 -6.26
C ALA A 117 19.17 -1.91 -5.10
N LYS A 118 19.35 -2.80 -4.12
CA LYS A 118 20.29 -2.59 -3.02
C LYS A 118 21.73 -2.34 -3.48
N GLN A 119 22.19 -3.07 -4.50
CA GLN A 119 23.54 -2.93 -5.03
C GLN A 119 23.69 -1.62 -5.80
N GLU A 120 22.76 -1.32 -6.71
CA GLU A 120 22.81 -0.12 -7.56
C GLU A 120 22.60 1.17 -6.77
N LEU A 121 21.72 1.15 -5.77
CA LEU A 121 21.40 2.31 -4.92
C LEU A 121 22.28 2.38 -3.65
N SER A 122 23.47 1.77 -3.69
CA SER A 122 24.44 1.84 -2.59
C SER A 122 25.39 3.04 -2.66
N GLU A 123 25.41 3.75 -3.80
CA GLU A 123 26.21 4.95 -4.00
C GLU A 123 25.69 6.09 -3.10
N SER A 124 26.63 6.79 -2.46
CA SER A 124 26.35 7.89 -1.52
C SER A 124 26.15 9.23 -2.23
N ASP A 125 26.69 9.37 -3.45
CA ASP A 125 26.49 10.55 -4.29
C ASP A 125 25.04 10.63 -4.78
N VAL A 126 24.32 11.66 -4.34
CA VAL A 126 22.91 11.90 -4.71
C VAL A 126 22.70 11.96 -6.22
N SER A 127 23.69 12.41 -6.99
CA SER A 127 23.60 12.51 -8.45
C SER A 127 23.66 11.16 -9.17
N LYS A 128 24.00 10.09 -8.45
CA LYS A 128 24.16 8.73 -8.94
C LYS A 128 23.24 7.73 -8.23
N ASN A 129 22.35 8.23 -7.38
CA ASN A 129 21.43 7.41 -6.60
C ASN A 129 20.01 7.94 -6.79
N ASP A 130 19.25 7.29 -7.66
CA ASP A 130 17.90 7.74 -8.04
C ASP A 130 16.93 7.74 -6.85
N ALA A 131 17.12 6.86 -5.85
CA ALA A 131 16.31 6.87 -4.64
C ALA A 131 16.59 8.13 -3.80
N TYR A 132 17.85 8.57 -3.74
CA TYR A 132 18.23 9.80 -3.05
C TYR A 132 17.79 11.03 -3.84
N ALA A 133 17.93 11.00 -5.16
CA ALA A 133 17.46 12.07 -6.04
C ALA A 133 15.95 12.27 -5.88
N TYR A 134 15.16 11.19 -5.89
CA TYR A 134 13.72 11.27 -5.64
C TYR A 134 13.40 11.83 -4.24
N ALA A 135 14.03 11.31 -3.18
CA ALA A 135 13.85 11.81 -1.81
C ALA A 135 14.15 13.32 -1.69
N ALA A 136 15.24 13.78 -2.32
CA ALA A 136 15.61 15.18 -2.36
C ALA A 136 14.60 16.02 -3.14
N LEU A 137 14.16 15.55 -4.31
CA LEU A 137 13.22 16.28 -5.17
C LEU A 137 11.87 16.49 -4.48
N ARG A 138 11.32 15.45 -3.84
CA ARG A 138 10.08 15.55 -3.05
C ARG A 138 10.19 16.60 -1.94
N ASN A 139 11.31 16.60 -1.20
CA ASN A 139 11.56 17.59 -0.15
C ASN A 139 11.73 19.01 -0.70
N ILE A 140 12.34 19.17 -1.88
CA ILE A 140 12.44 20.46 -2.57
C ILE A 140 11.06 20.96 -2.98
N LEU A 141 10.21 20.10 -3.55
CA LEU A 141 8.85 20.44 -3.97
C LEU A 141 7.96 20.81 -2.78
N LEU A 142 8.06 20.07 -1.67
CA LEU A 142 7.40 20.41 -0.41
C LEU A 142 7.79 21.82 0.06
N ARG A 143 9.09 22.15 0.08
CA ARG A 143 9.59 23.48 0.46
C ARG A 143 9.19 24.58 -0.52
N LYS A 144 8.86 24.22 -1.77
CA LYS A 144 8.32 25.13 -2.80
C LYS A 144 6.79 25.30 -2.73
N GLY A 145 6.12 24.65 -1.79
CA GLY A 145 4.69 24.83 -1.54
C GLY A 145 3.79 23.72 -2.09
N CYS A 146 4.34 22.64 -2.65
CA CYS A 146 3.54 21.44 -2.88
C CYS A 146 3.20 20.80 -1.53
N ALA A 147 1.93 20.50 -1.28
CA ALA A 147 1.46 19.80 -0.10
C ALA A 147 1.03 18.35 -0.42
N ILE A 148 0.80 18.03 -1.69
CA ILE A 148 0.25 16.75 -2.15
C ILE A 148 1.22 16.14 -3.15
N GLU A 149 1.44 14.83 -3.02
CA GLU A 149 2.07 14.02 -4.06
C GLU A 149 1.08 12.97 -4.54
N ALA A 150 0.86 12.92 -5.85
CA ALA A 150 0.02 11.92 -6.48
C ALA A 150 0.90 10.84 -7.13
N PHE A 151 0.84 9.61 -6.64
CA PHE A 151 1.38 8.44 -7.34
C PHE A 151 0.43 8.08 -8.48
N VAL A 152 0.89 8.20 -9.72
CA VAL A 152 0.06 8.02 -10.92
C VAL A 152 0.50 6.76 -11.66
N SER A 153 -0.45 5.90 -12.02
CA SER A 153 -0.19 4.74 -12.88
C SER A 153 -1.13 4.73 -14.08
N TYR A 154 -0.66 4.18 -15.21
CA TYR A 154 -1.49 3.88 -16.38
C TYR A 154 -1.90 2.40 -16.47
N GLU A 155 -1.63 1.63 -15.42
CA GLU A 155 -1.84 0.19 -15.33
C GLU A 155 -2.71 -0.14 -14.11
N PRO A 156 -3.95 -0.63 -14.28
CA PRO A 156 -4.83 -0.98 -13.15
C PRO A 156 -4.21 -2.02 -12.20
N GLY A 157 -3.30 -2.87 -12.70
CA GLY A 157 -2.55 -3.84 -11.90
C GLY A 157 -1.62 -3.23 -10.84
N ILE A 158 -1.33 -1.92 -10.92
CA ILE A 158 -0.47 -1.18 -9.98
C ILE A 158 -1.29 -0.54 -8.84
N HIS A 159 -2.62 -0.53 -8.90
CA HIS A 159 -3.48 0.14 -7.91
C HIS A 159 -3.07 -0.14 -6.44
N TYR A 160 -2.93 -1.41 -6.06
CA TYR A 160 -2.55 -1.77 -4.68
C TYR A 160 -1.08 -1.52 -4.34
N ILE A 161 -0.20 -1.36 -5.33
CA ILE A 161 1.17 -0.85 -5.10
C ILE A 161 1.08 0.63 -4.71
N ALA A 162 0.17 1.40 -5.30
CA ALA A 162 -0.06 2.78 -4.90
C ALA A 162 -0.64 2.88 -3.47
N GLU A 163 -1.54 1.97 -3.07
CA GLU A 163 -2.01 1.88 -1.67
C GLU A 163 -0.87 1.55 -0.69
N TRP A 164 0.00 0.61 -1.05
CA TRP A 164 1.22 0.31 -0.28
C TRP A 164 2.14 1.53 -0.17
N TRP A 165 2.37 2.23 -1.28
CA TRP A 165 3.20 3.43 -1.35
C TRP A 165 2.65 4.55 -0.46
N LYS A 166 1.31 4.75 -0.45
CA LYS A 166 0.66 5.72 0.45
C LYS A 166 0.92 5.41 1.91
N GLN A 167 0.83 4.14 2.32
CA GLN A 167 1.17 3.75 3.70
C GLN A 167 2.65 4.00 3.98
N LEU A 168 3.54 3.60 3.07
CA LEU A 168 4.98 3.72 3.24
C LEU A 168 5.39 5.18 3.50
N PHE A 169 4.96 6.13 2.66
CA PHE A 169 5.33 7.53 2.83
C PHE A 169 4.48 8.24 3.89
N GLY A 170 3.18 7.99 3.94
CA GLY A 170 2.27 8.67 4.86
C GLY A 170 2.57 8.40 6.33
N GLU A 171 2.76 7.13 6.72
CA GLU A 171 3.11 6.80 8.11
C GLU A 171 4.56 7.18 8.46
N SER A 172 5.47 7.17 7.49
CA SER A 172 6.88 7.53 7.72
C SER A 172 7.05 9.04 7.89
N GLU A 173 6.36 9.86 7.10
CA GLU A 173 6.62 11.31 7.00
C GLU A 173 5.57 12.19 7.70
N GLY A 174 4.33 11.71 7.88
CA GLY A 174 3.22 12.46 8.47
C GLY A 174 3.36 12.68 9.98
N LYS A 175 4.34 13.49 10.40
CA LYS A 175 4.74 13.70 11.79
C LYS A 175 5.05 15.16 12.08
N ASP A 176 4.85 15.57 13.33
CA ASP A 176 5.22 16.91 13.82
C ASP A 176 4.66 18.09 13.00
N GLY A 177 3.47 17.89 12.40
CA GLY A 177 2.84 18.87 11.50
C GLY A 177 3.52 19.02 10.14
N ARG A 178 4.30 18.02 9.72
CA ARG A 178 5.06 17.98 8.46
C ARG A 178 4.66 16.78 7.61
N GLY A 179 5.20 16.74 6.40
CA GLY A 179 5.04 15.66 5.44
C GLY A 179 4.21 16.08 4.24
N LEU A 180 4.44 15.41 3.11
CA LEU A 180 3.54 15.44 1.97
C LEU A 180 2.29 14.62 2.30
N PHE A 181 1.14 15.02 1.77
CA PHE A 181 -0.06 14.17 1.75
C PHE A 181 0.03 13.22 0.55
N PRO A 182 0.23 11.90 0.76
CA PRO A 182 0.30 10.96 -0.33
C PRO A 182 -1.11 10.60 -0.83
N THR A 183 -1.32 10.75 -2.13
CA THR A 183 -2.51 10.28 -2.84
C THR A 183 -2.10 9.44 -4.05
N SER A 184 -3.07 8.81 -4.70
CA SER A 184 -2.85 8.03 -5.92
C SER A 184 -3.95 8.30 -6.95
N LEU A 185 -3.64 8.12 -8.23
CA LEU A 185 -4.57 8.24 -9.35
C LEU A 185 -4.32 7.12 -10.36
N ASP A 186 -5.39 6.48 -10.84
CA ASP A 186 -5.34 5.43 -11.86
C ASP A 186 -5.73 6.02 -13.21
N PHE A 187 -4.75 6.31 -14.06
CA PHE A 187 -4.96 6.85 -15.40
C PHE A 187 -5.12 5.74 -16.45
N SER A 188 -5.83 6.00 -17.54
CA SER A 188 -6.55 7.23 -17.88
C SER A 188 -7.89 7.41 -17.15
N THR A 189 -8.34 6.45 -16.35
CA THR A 189 -9.67 6.48 -15.67
C THR A 189 -9.87 7.75 -14.86
N ASP A 190 -8.92 8.12 -14.01
CA ASP A 190 -9.03 9.29 -13.14
C ASP A 190 -8.76 10.63 -13.83
N LEU A 191 -8.36 10.64 -15.11
CA LEU A 191 -8.44 11.87 -15.91
C LEU A 191 -9.90 12.32 -16.05
N HIS A 192 -10.86 11.38 -15.97
CA HIS A 192 -12.28 11.63 -16.06
C HIS A 192 -12.98 11.85 -14.70
N SER A 193 -12.21 11.95 -13.62
CA SER A 193 -12.70 12.29 -12.28
C SER A 193 -11.91 13.46 -11.68
N MET A 194 -10.59 13.29 -11.59
CA MET A 194 -9.64 14.20 -10.96
C MET A 194 -8.84 15.04 -11.97
N GLY A 195 -8.82 14.66 -13.26
CA GLY A 195 -8.06 15.37 -14.30
C GLY A 195 -8.31 16.88 -14.34
N GLN A 196 -9.56 17.31 -14.18
CA GLN A 196 -9.90 18.74 -14.09
C GLN A 196 -9.22 19.45 -12.92
N TYR A 197 -9.17 18.81 -11.74
CA TYR A 197 -8.51 19.39 -10.57
C TYR A 197 -6.99 19.40 -10.74
N VAL A 198 -6.42 18.31 -11.29
CA VAL A 198 -4.98 18.24 -11.58
C VAL A 198 -4.57 19.33 -12.57
N GLN A 199 -5.37 19.56 -13.62
CA GLN A 199 -5.08 20.58 -14.64
C GLN A 199 -5.23 22.01 -14.12
N GLU A 200 -6.35 22.35 -13.44
CA GLU A 200 -6.72 23.75 -13.16
C GLU A 200 -7.03 24.07 -11.69
N GLY A 201 -6.98 23.07 -10.79
CA GLY A 201 -7.18 23.25 -9.36
C GLY A 201 -6.00 23.96 -8.66
N ALA A 202 -5.95 23.89 -7.33
CA ALA A 202 -4.87 24.52 -6.56
C ALA A 202 -3.49 23.93 -6.92
N ARG A 203 -2.50 24.80 -7.17
CA ARG A 203 -1.11 24.41 -7.53
C ARG A 203 -0.29 23.98 -6.32
N ILE A 204 -0.81 22.98 -5.62
CA ILE A 204 -0.23 22.40 -4.38
C ILE A 204 0.14 20.93 -4.56
N LEU A 205 0.07 20.41 -5.78
CA LEU A 205 0.30 19.01 -6.09
C LEU A 205 1.45 18.85 -7.09
N PHE A 206 2.14 17.72 -6.99
CA PHE A 206 3.02 17.21 -8.05
C PHE A 206 2.72 15.72 -8.26
N GLU A 207 3.10 15.20 -9.42
CA GLU A 207 2.84 13.80 -9.79
C GLU A 207 4.13 12.99 -9.84
N SER A 208 4.05 11.76 -9.34
CA SER A 208 5.05 10.71 -9.47
C SER A 208 4.47 9.63 -10.36
N VAL A 209 4.73 9.73 -11.66
CA VAL A 209 4.14 8.91 -12.72
C VAL A 209 4.98 7.65 -12.94
N VAL A 210 4.35 6.47 -12.87
CA VAL A 210 4.98 5.20 -13.21
C VAL A 210 4.54 4.74 -14.59
N ARG A 211 5.50 4.64 -15.51
CA ARG A 211 5.33 4.08 -16.85
C ARG A 211 5.91 2.67 -16.91
N VAL A 212 5.09 1.71 -17.35
CA VAL A 212 5.53 0.36 -17.69
C VAL A 212 5.80 0.29 -19.20
N LYS A 213 7.04 0.01 -19.59
CA LYS A 213 7.45 0.00 -21.01
C LYS A 213 6.87 -1.19 -21.77
N SER A 214 6.88 -2.37 -21.14
CA SER A 214 6.45 -3.62 -21.78
C SER A 214 5.19 -4.17 -21.11
N PRO A 215 4.03 -4.15 -21.81
CA PRO A 215 2.81 -4.75 -21.28
C PRO A 215 2.90 -6.27 -21.29
N ARG A 216 2.16 -6.94 -20.39
CA ARG A 216 2.11 -8.41 -20.35
C ARG A 216 1.41 -9.01 -21.56
N HIS A 217 0.51 -8.26 -22.17
CA HIS A 217 -0.26 -8.66 -23.33
C HIS A 217 -0.31 -7.52 -24.35
N ALA A 218 -0.19 -7.86 -25.61
CA ALA A 218 -0.37 -6.92 -26.71
C ALA A 218 -1.76 -7.11 -27.33
N LEU A 219 -2.44 -6.00 -27.59
CA LEU A 219 -3.72 -5.99 -28.30
C LEU A 219 -3.64 -4.95 -29.41
N THR A 220 -4.05 -5.34 -30.61
CA THR A 220 -4.13 -4.47 -31.79
C THR A 220 -5.56 -4.01 -31.99
N ILE A 221 -5.74 -2.73 -32.30
CA ILE A 221 -7.05 -2.14 -32.54
C ILE A 221 -7.57 -2.62 -33.90
N PRO A 222 -8.75 -3.27 -33.96
CA PRO A 222 -9.34 -3.72 -35.22
C PRO A 222 -9.89 -2.53 -36.01
N GLU A 223 -9.89 -2.67 -37.34
CA GLU A 223 -10.66 -1.77 -38.21
C GLU A 223 -12.14 -2.16 -38.19
N LEU A 224 -13.04 -1.17 -38.13
CA LEU A 224 -14.49 -1.38 -38.22
C LEU A 224 -15.03 -0.82 -39.54
N ALA A 225 -15.78 -1.64 -40.28
CA ALA A 225 -16.29 -1.27 -41.60
C ALA A 225 -17.20 -0.02 -41.60
N SER A 226 -17.91 0.27 -40.50
CA SER A 226 -18.79 1.44 -40.40
C SER A 226 -18.09 2.71 -39.93
N ASP A 227 -16.92 2.61 -39.28
CA ASP A 227 -16.19 3.71 -38.61
C ASP A 227 -17.09 4.69 -37.82
N ALA A 228 -18.16 4.17 -37.19
CA ALA A 228 -19.21 5.02 -36.63
C ALA A 228 -18.72 5.85 -35.42
N ASP A 229 -17.65 5.43 -34.77
CA ASP A 229 -16.96 6.12 -33.68
C ASP A 229 -15.82 7.04 -34.17
N GLY A 230 -15.47 6.99 -35.47
CA GLY A 230 -14.38 7.75 -36.07
C GLY A 230 -13.00 7.32 -35.58
N LEU A 231 -12.84 6.09 -35.07
CA LEU A 231 -11.58 5.61 -34.48
C LEU A 231 -10.73 4.76 -35.44
N ASN A 232 -11.13 4.55 -36.69
CA ASN A 232 -10.30 3.78 -37.65
C ASN A 232 -8.92 4.38 -37.91
N TYR A 233 -8.66 5.65 -37.60
CA TYR A 233 -7.30 6.21 -37.64
C TYR A 233 -6.33 5.53 -36.64
N LEU A 234 -6.87 4.83 -35.64
CA LEU A 234 -6.12 4.01 -34.69
C LEU A 234 -6.02 2.53 -35.12
N ALA A 235 -6.74 2.11 -36.18
CA ALA A 235 -6.72 0.73 -36.63
C ALA A 235 -5.30 0.26 -36.97
N GLY A 236 -4.96 -0.96 -36.55
CA GLY A 236 -3.61 -1.52 -36.71
C GLY A 236 -2.58 -1.03 -35.68
N GLN A 237 -2.88 0.00 -34.89
CA GLN A 237 -2.05 0.42 -33.76
C GLN A 237 -2.29 -0.48 -32.55
N SER A 238 -1.31 -0.54 -31.64
CA SER A 238 -1.48 -1.27 -30.38
C SER A 238 -2.20 -0.41 -29.33
N VAL A 239 -2.96 -1.04 -28.45
CA VAL A 239 -3.57 -0.35 -27.29
C VAL A 239 -2.48 0.28 -26.40
N GLN A 240 -1.33 -0.37 -26.26
CA GLN A 240 -0.18 0.19 -25.54
C GLN A 240 0.31 1.51 -26.16
N HIS A 241 0.35 1.61 -27.50
CA HIS A 241 0.76 2.83 -28.17
C HIS A 241 -0.19 3.99 -27.86
N VAL A 242 -1.50 3.72 -27.82
CA VAL A 242 -2.51 4.72 -27.43
C VAL A 242 -2.32 5.12 -25.96
N ASN A 243 -2.05 4.15 -25.07
CA ASN A 243 -1.82 4.40 -23.65
C ASN A 243 -0.56 5.26 -23.41
N ASP A 244 0.57 4.91 -24.05
CA ASP A 244 1.81 5.69 -24.00
C ASP A 244 1.64 7.10 -24.59
N THR A 245 0.81 7.24 -25.63
CA THR A 245 0.48 8.55 -26.21
C THR A 245 -0.36 9.38 -25.27
N ALA A 246 -1.36 8.78 -24.61
CA ALA A 246 -2.16 9.45 -23.58
C ALA A 246 -1.30 9.89 -22.39
N LEU A 247 -0.36 9.06 -21.94
CA LEU A 247 0.62 9.41 -20.91
C LEU A 247 1.41 10.64 -21.31
N ARG A 248 2.04 10.63 -22.48
CA ARG A 248 2.85 11.76 -22.96
C ARG A 248 2.02 13.04 -23.13
N ALA A 249 0.82 12.92 -23.70
CA ALA A 249 -0.07 14.07 -23.90
C ALA A 249 -0.52 14.67 -22.55
N THR A 250 -0.83 13.82 -21.58
CA THR A 250 -1.19 14.25 -20.21
C THR A 250 -0.02 14.95 -19.54
N MET A 251 1.18 14.39 -19.61
CA MET A 251 2.37 14.99 -19.02
C MET A 251 2.65 16.40 -19.57
N LEU A 252 2.53 16.58 -20.88
CA LEU A 252 2.67 17.90 -21.53
C LEU A 252 1.57 18.88 -21.06
N ALA A 253 0.31 18.43 -21.02
CA ALA A 253 -0.80 19.26 -20.55
C ALA A 253 -0.63 19.68 -19.08
N HIS A 254 -0.19 18.76 -18.23
CA HIS A 254 0.05 19.01 -16.81
C HIS A 254 1.29 19.91 -16.59
N GLU A 255 2.30 19.83 -17.45
CA GLU A 255 3.44 20.76 -17.46
C GLU A 255 2.97 22.20 -17.77
N ASP A 256 2.14 22.38 -18.80
CA ASP A 256 1.49 23.66 -19.13
C ASP A 256 0.58 24.15 -17.99
N GLY A 257 -0.07 23.20 -17.30
CA GLY A 257 -0.85 23.42 -16.07
C GLY A 257 0.01 23.74 -14.84
N ARG A 258 1.34 23.75 -14.97
CA ARG A 258 2.33 23.98 -13.90
C ARG A 258 2.24 22.96 -12.76
N VAL A 259 2.00 21.70 -13.10
CA VAL A 259 2.12 20.54 -12.20
C VAL A 259 3.50 19.92 -12.40
N PRO A 260 4.40 19.98 -11.40
CA PRO A 260 5.67 19.27 -11.47
C PRO A 260 5.45 17.76 -11.57
N GLN A 261 6.29 17.07 -12.33
CA GLN A 261 6.17 15.64 -12.57
C GLN A 261 7.52 14.94 -12.40
N VAL A 262 7.48 13.73 -11.85
CA VAL A 262 8.60 12.79 -11.79
C VAL A 262 8.18 11.55 -12.56
N LEU A 263 8.95 11.14 -13.56
CA LEU A 263 8.68 9.95 -14.34
C LEU A 263 9.57 8.79 -13.89
N PHE A 264 8.93 7.71 -13.45
CA PHE A 264 9.56 6.42 -13.20
C PHE A 264 9.31 5.51 -14.39
N GLU A 265 10.39 4.99 -14.95
CA GLU A 265 10.32 4.07 -16.07
C GLU A 265 10.65 2.65 -15.60
N MET A 266 9.62 1.79 -15.58
CA MET A 266 9.76 0.36 -15.31
C MET A 266 9.79 -0.41 -16.63
N ASP A 267 10.70 -1.38 -16.75
CA ASP A 267 10.81 -2.18 -17.98
C ASP A 267 9.57 -3.05 -18.23
N ASP A 268 9.05 -3.66 -17.16
CA ASP A 268 7.87 -4.51 -17.14
C ASP A 268 7.26 -4.61 -15.73
N MET A 269 6.22 -5.43 -15.58
CA MET A 269 5.63 -5.80 -14.28
C MET A 269 6.09 -7.19 -13.79
N SER A 270 7.33 -7.61 -14.12
CA SER A 270 7.90 -8.84 -13.60
C SER A 270 8.19 -8.74 -12.10
N GLU A 271 8.33 -9.89 -11.45
CA GLU A 271 8.72 -10.01 -10.06
C GLU A 271 10.04 -9.28 -9.80
N GLN A 272 11.02 -9.38 -10.72
CA GLN A 272 12.29 -8.68 -10.57
C GLN A 272 12.12 -7.15 -10.61
N SER A 273 11.30 -6.62 -11.51
CA SER A 273 11.00 -5.19 -11.58
C SER A 273 10.26 -4.70 -10.34
N LEU A 274 9.29 -5.46 -9.84
CA LEU A 274 8.57 -5.14 -8.60
C LEU A 274 9.48 -5.19 -7.37
N GLY A 275 10.38 -6.16 -7.29
CA GLY A 275 11.34 -6.27 -6.19
C GLY A 275 12.29 -5.08 -6.14
N TYR A 276 12.72 -4.61 -7.31
CA TYR A 276 13.51 -3.38 -7.42
C TYR A 276 12.72 -2.17 -6.92
N LEU A 277 11.46 -2.03 -7.38
CA LEU A 277 10.57 -0.94 -7.03
C LEU A 277 10.31 -0.85 -5.52
N PHE A 278 10.04 -1.98 -4.86
CA PHE A 278 9.81 -2.01 -3.41
C PHE A 278 11.04 -1.48 -2.65
N TYR A 279 12.23 -1.99 -2.96
CA TYR A 279 13.44 -1.54 -2.29
C TYR A 279 13.77 -0.07 -2.60
N PHE A 280 13.58 0.38 -3.84
CA PHE A 280 13.75 1.77 -4.25
C PHE A 280 12.90 2.72 -3.41
N PHE A 281 11.61 2.41 -3.24
CA PHE A 281 10.71 3.25 -2.46
C PHE A 281 10.98 3.16 -0.96
N GLU A 282 11.33 1.98 -0.42
CA GLU A 282 11.73 1.85 0.98
C GLU A 282 12.95 2.71 1.31
N LEU A 283 13.98 2.67 0.46
CA LEU A 283 15.20 3.47 0.63
C LEU A 283 14.91 4.97 0.49
N SER A 284 14.20 5.39 -0.56
CA SER A 284 13.87 6.80 -0.77
C SER A 284 12.99 7.35 0.35
N CYS A 285 12.04 6.58 0.87
CA CYS A 285 11.20 6.97 2.01
C CYS A 285 12.03 7.19 3.28
N ALA A 286 12.95 6.28 3.60
CA ALA A 286 13.83 6.44 4.76
C ALA A 286 14.66 7.73 4.68
N ILE A 287 15.28 7.98 3.52
CA ILE A 287 16.10 9.19 3.29
C ILE A 287 15.23 10.44 3.30
N SER A 288 14.06 10.39 2.69
CA SER A 288 13.12 11.52 2.63
C SER A 288 12.63 11.93 4.02
N GLY A 289 12.33 10.96 4.90
CA GLY A 289 11.98 11.25 6.30
C GLY A 289 13.12 11.92 7.08
N TYR A 290 14.38 11.48 6.86
CA TYR A 290 15.54 12.15 7.46
C TYR A 290 15.72 13.58 6.94
N LEU A 291 15.54 13.82 5.64
CA LEU A 291 15.59 15.18 5.06
C LEU A 291 14.47 16.10 5.58
N LEU A 292 13.32 15.53 5.94
CA LEU A 292 12.20 16.22 6.56
C LEU A 292 12.43 16.50 8.06
N GLY A 293 13.41 15.81 8.66
CA GLY A 293 13.76 15.92 10.07
C GLY A 293 12.78 15.19 11.00
N VAL A 294 12.21 14.07 10.55
CA VAL A 294 11.31 13.20 11.34
C VAL A 294 11.90 11.80 11.48
N ASN A 295 11.38 10.99 12.41
CA ASN A 295 11.73 9.57 12.49
C ASN A 295 10.90 8.76 11.46
N PRO A 296 11.49 8.19 10.40
CA PRO A 296 10.71 7.47 9.39
C PRO A 296 10.23 6.09 9.85
N PHE A 297 10.66 5.60 11.02
CA PHE A 297 10.46 4.20 11.42
C PHE A 297 9.48 3.99 12.60
N ASP A 298 8.94 5.05 13.19
CA ASP A 298 7.88 4.99 14.20
C ASP A 298 6.51 5.43 13.64
N GLN A 299 5.47 5.33 14.48
CA GLN A 299 4.10 5.74 14.13
C GLN A 299 3.25 6.13 15.37
N PRO A 300 3.72 7.05 16.24
CA PRO A 300 3.05 7.31 17.52
C PRO A 300 1.58 7.77 17.40
N GLY A 301 1.25 8.50 16.33
CA GLY A 301 -0.10 9.06 16.12
C GLY A 301 -1.22 8.01 16.02
N VAL A 302 -0.91 6.79 15.56
CA VAL A 302 -1.92 5.73 15.39
C VAL A 302 -2.43 5.20 16.74
N GLU A 303 -1.71 5.42 17.84
CA GLU A 303 -2.13 4.94 19.16
C GLU A 303 -3.26 5.80 19.76
N ALA A 304 -3.43 7.04 19.30
CA ALA A 304 -4.45 7.95 19.82
C ALA A 304 -5.88 7.42 19.60
N TYR A 305 -6.21 7.01 18.37
CA TYR A 305 -7.54 6.46 18.09
C TYR A 305 -7.74 5.11 18.76
N LYS A 306 -6.69 4.27 18.86
CA LYS A 306 -6.73 2.97 19.54
C LYS A 306 -7.06 3.13 21.02
N LYS A 307 -6.41 4.06 21.71
CA LYS A 307 -6.70 4.41 23.12
C LYS A 307 -8.17 4.80 23.29
N ASN A 308 -8.68 5.69 22.44
CA ASN A 308 -10.07 6.12 22.50
C ASN A 308 -11.03 4.97 22.22
N MET A 309 -10.74 4.15 21.22
CA MET A 309 -11.54 2.98 20.87
C MET A 309 -11.59 1.98 22.02
N PHE A 310 -10.45 1.63 22.62
CA PHE A 310 -10.39 0.74 23.78
C PHE A 310 -11.18 1.28 24.97
N ALA A 311 -11.05 2.58 25.25
CA ALA A 311 -11.83 3.22 26.30
C ALA A 311 -13.33 3.12 26.02
N LEU A 312 -13.78 3.48 24.82
CA LEU A 312 -15.19 3.44 24.45
C LEU A 312 -15.78 2.02 24.44
N LEU A 313 -14.98 1.02 24.05
CA LEU A 313 -15.32 -0.40 24.13
C LEU A 313 -15.30 -0.97 25.56
N GLY A 314 -14.92 -0.17 26.56
CA GLY A 314 -14.90 -0.59 27.96
C GLY A 314 -13.76 -1.56 28.29
N LYS A 315 -12.63 -1.47 27.59
CA LYS A 315 -11.43 -2.25 27.95
C LYS A 315 -11.00 -1.90 29.38
N PRO A 316 -10.80 -2.90 30.27
CA PRO A 316 -10.31 -2.64 31.62
C PRO A 316 -9.00 -1.83 31.63
N GLY A 317 -8.91 -0.86 32.55
CA GLY A 317 -7.77 0.07 32.67
C GLY A 317 -7.92 1.37 31.87
N PHE A 318 -9.03 1.56 31.15
CA PHE A 318 -9.33 2.78 30.39
C PHE A 318 -10.57 3.53 30.92
N GLU A 319 -10.99 3.28 32.16
CA GLU A 319 -12.23 3.79 32.75
C GLU A 319 -12.25 5.33 32.82
N ALA A 320 -11.14 5.94 33.25
CA ALA A 320 -11.01 7.39 33.31
C ALA A 320 -11.06 8.04 31.91
N GLU A 321 -10.39 7.43 30.93
CA GLU A 321 -10.42 7.89 29.54
C GLU A 321 -11.83 7.79 28.95
N ARG A 322 -12.54 6.70 29.26
CA ARG A 322 -13.92 6.48 28.81
C ARG A 322 -14.86 7.55 29.36
N ALA A 323 -14.77 7.86 30.65
CA ALA A 323 -15.57 8.91 31.27
C ALA A 323 -15.31 10.29 30.64
N ARG A 324 -14.04 10.61 30.36
CA ARG A 324 -13.63 11.85 29.67
C ARG A 324 -14.22 11.96 28.26
N LEU A 325 -14.19 10.87 27.48
CA LEU A 325 -14.69 10.86 26.10
C LEU A 325 -16.22 10.98 26.02
N LEU A 326 -16.93 10.39 26.97
CA LEU A 326 -18.40 10.46 27.02
C LEU A 326 -18.89 11.84 27.46
N SER A 327 -18.25 12.46 28.45
CA SER A 327 -18.58 13.83 28.89
C SER A 327 -18.31 14.88 27.81
N ALA A 328 -17.16 14.82 27.13
CA ALA A 328 -16.84 15.75 26.03
C ALA A 328 -17.86 15.70 24.87
N ARG A 329 -18.47 14.52 24.63
CA ARG A 329 -19.54 14.36 23.66
C ARG A 329 -20.83 15.05 24.09
N GLU A 330 -21.18 15.01 25.36
CA GLU A 330 -22.37 15.67 25.91
C GLU A 330 -22.23 17.19 25.87
N GLU A 331 -21.06 17.73 26.22
CA GLU A 331 -20.78 19.17 26.13
C GLU A 331 -20.84 19.68 24.68
N THR A 332 -20.27 18.94 23.73
CA THR A 332 -20.31 19.31 22.30
C THR A 332 -21.73 19.24 21.73
N ARG A 333 -22.57 18.31 22.21
CA ARG A 333 -23.98 18.23 21.83
C ARG A 333 -24.77 19.42 22.37
N ASN A 334 -24.58 19.74 23.65
CA ASN A 334 -25.27 20.86 24.30
C ASN A 334 -24.83 22.22 23.77
N ALA A 335 -23.61 22.35 23.22
CA ALA A 335 -23.14 23.59 22.59
C ALA A 335 -23.66 23.81 21.15
N ARG A 336 -24.31 22.80 20.56
CA ARG A 336 -24.90 22.85 19.20
C ARG A 336 -26.43 22.99 19.21
N GLU A 337 -27.05 22.91 20.39
CA GLU A 337 -28.47 23.18 20.65
C GLU A 337 -28.66 24.61 21.16
#